data_AF-A0A2U3AL59-F1
#
_entry.id   AF-A0A2U3AL59-F1
#
_cell.length_a   1.000
_cell.length_b   1.000
_cell.length_c   1.000
_cell.angle_alpha   90.00
_cell.angle_beta   90.00
_cell.angle_gamma   90.00
#
_symmetry.space_group_name_H-M   'P 1'
#
loop_
_entity.id
_entity.type
_entity.pdbx_description
1 polymer ?
#
loop_
_entity_poly.entity_id
_entity_poly.type
_entity_poly.pdbx_seq_one_letter_code
_entity_poly.pdbx_strand_id
1 'polypeptide(L)' 'MKEFLNMTENNYKQQEAVKTDVIDHLMELGIYKINDLQLYQVPLSELLLEYKKQKS' A
#
# COMPACT_ATOMS: atom_id res chain seq x y z
N MET A 1 -2.67 -28.33 -9.40
CA MET A 1 -2.92 -27.59 -8.14
C MET A 1 -1.70 -26.83 -7.59
N LYS A 2 -0.44 -27.23 -7.85
CA LYS A 2 0.74 -26.47 -7.37
C LYS A 2 0.95 -25.12 -8.07
N GLU A 3 0.49 -24.96 -9.31
CA GLU A 3 0.68 -23.71 -10.06
C GLU A 3 -0.23 -22.55 -9.61
N PHE A 4 -1.43 -22.85 -9.11
CA PHE A 4 -2.35 -21.81 -8.61
C PHE A 4 -1.82 -21.16 -7.32
N LEU A 5 -1.18 -21.94 -6.44
CA LEU A 5 -0.54 -21.44 -5.21
C LEU A 5 0.64 -20.51 -5.51
N ASN A 6 1.48 -20.87 -6.50
CA ASN A 6 2.61 -20.02 -6.91
C ASN A 6 2.18 -18.70 -7.56
N MET A 7 1.04 -18.66 -8.28
CA MET A 7 0.52 -17.41 -8.83
C MET A 7 -0.08 -16.49 -7.75
N THR A 8 -0.70 -17.06 -6.72
CA THR A 8 -1.24 -16.25 -5.62
C THR A 8 -0.12 -15.63 -4.78
N GLU A 9 0.93 -16.38 -4.44
CA GLU A 9 2.03 -15.88 -3.60
C GLU A 9 2.82 -14.74 -4.24
N ASN A 10 3.07 -14.79 -5.55
CA ASN A 10 3.73 -13.69 -6.26
C ASN A 10 2.88 -12.41 -6.31
N ASN A 11 1.56 -12.55 -6.45
CA ASN A 11 0.65 -11.40 -6.43
C ASN A 11 0.58 -10.75 -5.04
N TYR A 12 0.60 -11.53 -3.95
CA TYR A 12 0.65 -10.97 -2.60
C TYR A 12 1.94 -10.19 -2.34
N LYS A 13 3.10 -10.73 -2.74
CA LYS A 13 4.39 -10.05 -2.56
C LYS A 13 4.48 -8.73 -3.34
N GLN A 14 3.94 -8.68 -4.55
CA GLN A 14 3.90 -7.45 -5.34
C GLN A 14 2.98 -6.39 -4.70
N GLN A 15 1.82 -6.80 -4.18
CA GLN A 15 0.91 -5.88 -3.50
C GLN A 15 1.49 -5.35 -2.19
N GLU A 16 2.22 -6.19 -1.44
CA GLU A 16 2.94 -5.75 -0.23
C GLU A 16 4.06 -4.76 -0.55
N ALA A 17 4.87 -5.02 -1.58
CA ALA A 17 5.91 -4.09 -2.02
C ALA A 17 5.33 -2.73 -2.41
N VAL A 18 4.28 -2.71 -3.24
CA VAL A 18 3.59 -1.47 -3.63
C VAL A 18 2.99 -0.76 -2.42
N LYS A 19 2.44 -1.51 -1.46
CA LYS A 19 1.90 -0.91 -0.23
C LYS A 19 3.00 -0.26 0.60
N THR A 20 4.12 -0.93 0.80
CA THR A 20 5.27 -0.36 1.53
C THR A 20 5.79 0.89 0.85
N ASP A 21 6.00 0.87 -0.48
CA ASP A 21 6.49 2.03 -1.24
C ASP A 21 5.56 3.26 -1.08
N VAL A 22 4.24 3.03 -1.09
CA VAL A 22 3.26 4.11 -0.90
C VAL A 22 3.27 4.63 0.54
N ILE A 23 3.38 3.74 1.53
CA ILE A 23 3.47 4.11 2.95
C ILE A 23 4.73 4.96 3.20
N ASP A 24 5.88 4.52 2.71
CA ASP A 24 7.15 5.21 2.89
C ASP A 24 7.07 6.64 2.32
N HIS A 25 6.52 6.78 1.11
CA HIS A 25 6.34 8.11 0.52
C HIS A 25 5.37 9.00 1.30
N LEU A 26 4.28 8.44 1.81
CA LEU A 26 3.35 9.20 2.65
C LEU A 26 4.02 9.64 3.96
N MET A 27 4.87 8.79 4.55
CA MET A 27 5.66 9.13 5.73
C MET A 27 6.69 10.23 5.43
N GLU A 28 7.36 10.20 4.27
CA GLU A 28 8.27 11.26 3.83
C GLU A 28 7.58 12.62 3.73
N LEU A 29 6.30 12.63 3.35
CA LEU A 29 5.45 13.82 3.30
C LEU A 29 4.91 14.24 4.69
N GLY A 30 5.24 13.50 5.75
CA GLY A 30 4.76 13.75 7.11
C GLY A 30 3.32 13.27 7.36
N ILE A 31 2.75 12.46 6.47
CA ILE A 31 1.44 11.85 6.64
C ILE A 31 1.62 10.51 7.34
N TYR A 32 1.18 10.40 8.58
CA TYR A 32 1.31 9.16 9.37
C TYR A 32 -0.04 8.45 9.60
N LYS A 33 -1.14 9.14 9.28
CA LYS A 33 -2.50 8.65 9.48
C LYS A 33 -3.41 9.10 8.35
N ILE A 34 -4.35 8.24 7.98
CA ILE A 34 -5.47 8.54 7.07
C ILE A 34 -6.73 8.06 7.79
N ASN A 35 -7.76 8.92 7.86
CA ASN A 35 -9.03 8.59 8.53
C ASN A 35 -8.85 8.05 9.96
N ASP A 36 -7.98 8.68 10.75
CA ASP A 36 -7.58 8.27 12.11
C ASP A 36 -6.88 6.90 12.24
N LEU A 37 -6.69 6.20 11.13
CA LEU A 37 -5.98 4.93 11.06
C LEU A 37 -4.51 5.16 10.74
N GLN A 38 -3.61 4.37 11.34
CA GLN A 38 -2.21 4.37 10.94
C GLN A 38 -2.05 3.82 9.53
N LEU A 39 -1.09 4.32 8.75
CA LEU A 39 -0.90 3.94 7.34
C LEU A 39 -0.87 2.41 7.10
N TYR A 40 -0.23 1.64 7.99
CA TYR A 40 -0.18 0.18 7.89
C TYR A 40 -1.55 -0.50 8.00
N GLN A 41 -2.46 0.12 8.75
CA GLN A 41 -3.83 -0.34 8.97
C GLN A 41 -4.79 0.12 7.87
N VAL A 42 -4.38 1.10 7.07
CA VAL A 42 -5.17 1.64 5.96
C VAL A 42 -5.10 0.66 4.77
N PRO A 43 -6.22 0.39 4.08
CA PRO A 43 -6.22 -0.42 2.87
C PRO A 43 -5.44 0.27 1.74
N LEU A 44 -4.79 -0.53 0.88
CA LEU A 44 -3.97 -0.01 -0.23
C LEU A 44 -4.72 0.96 -1.15
N SER A 45 -6.02 0.75 -1.36
CA SER A 45 -6.86 1.64 -2.16
C SER A 45 -6.92 3.07 -1.60
N GLU A 46 -7.01 3.23 -0.29
CA GLU A 46 -7.04 4.54 0.37
C GLU A 46 -5.65 5.18 0.40
N LEU A 47 -4.61 4.38 0.66
CA LEU A 47 -3.22 4.82 0.57
C LEU A 47 -2.90 5.38 -0.82
N LEU A 48 -3.30 4.68 -1.88
CA LEU A 48 -3.11 5.11 -3.27
C LEU A 48 -3.90 6.37 -3.60
N LEU A 49 -5.09 6.54 -3.01
CA LEU A 49 -5.92 7.71 -3.22
C LEU A 49 -5.25 8.95 -2.60
N GLU A 50 -4.73 8.83 -1.38
CA GLU A 50 -4.01 9.91 -0.72
C GLU A 50 -2.69 10.22 -1.44
N TYR A 51 -1.94 9.19 -1.82
CA TYR A 51 -0.72 9.32 -2.63
C TYR A 51 -0.96 10.06 -3.96
N LYS A 52 -2.08 9.79 -4.63
CA LYS A 52 -2.46 10.48 -5.87
C LYS A 52 -2.79 11.95 -5.64
N LYS A 53 -3.40 12.31 -4.51
CA LYS A 53 -3.68 13.72 -4.17
C LYS A 53 -2.40 14.53 -4.01
N GLN A 54 -1.36 13.93 -3.41
CA GLN A 54 -0.07 14.61 -3.16
C GLN A 54 0.78 14.79 -4.42
N LYS A 55 0.53 13.98 -5.47
CA LYS A 55 1.20 14.10 -6.77
C LYS A 55 0.54 15.10 -7.73
N SER A 56 -0.64 15.63 -7.40
CA SER A 56 -1.39 16.59 -8.22
C SER A 56 -1.17 18.02 -7.77
#